data_AF-A0A7K0XKA8-F1
#
_entry.id   AF-A0A7K0XKA8-F1
#
_cell.length_a   1.000
_cell.length_b   1.000
_cell.length_c   1.000
_cell.angle_alpha   90.00
_cell.angle_beta   90.00
_cell.angle_gamma   90.00
#
_symmetry.space_group_name_H-M   'P 1'
#
loop_
_entity.id
_entity.type
_entity.pdbx_description
1 polymer ?
#
loop_
_entity_poly.entity_id
_entity_poly.type
_entity_poly.pdbx_seq_one_letter_code
_entity_poly.pdbx_strand_id
1 'polypeptide(L)' 'MGISHHTKNIVGVQFHPEAVLTQFGYELLANWLELCGDVGARKRAVGLSALVNNS' A
#
# COMPACT_ATOMS: atom_id res chain seq x y z
N MET A 1 8.67 9.76 -2.91
CA MET A 1 8.61 10.13 -4.35
C MET A 1 7.31 9.61 -4.94
N GLY A 2 6.38 10.51 -5.22
CA GLY A 2 5.11 10.16 -5.83
C GLY A 2 4.39 11.39 -6.37
N ILE A 3 3.43 11.17 -7.24
CA ILE A 3 2.58 12.18 -7.84
C ILE A 3 1.12 11.83 -7.59
N SER A 4 0.27 12.87 -7.54
CA SER A 4 -1.18 12.72 -7.43
C SER A 4 -1.85 13.70 -8.37
N HIS A 5 -2.90 13.24 -9.05
CA HIS A 5 -3.71 14.12 -9.87
C HIS A 5 -4.57 15.03 -8.97
N HIS A 6 -4.62 16.34 -9.25
CA HIS A 6 -5.28 17.32 -8.36
C HIS A 6 -6.78 17.07 -8.12
N THR A 7 -7.47 16.50 -9.10
CA THR A 7 -8.95 16.36 -9.07
C THR A 7 -9.45 14.93 -9.27
N LYS A 8 -8.55 13.97 -9.52
CA LYS A 8 -8.92 12.58 -9.85
C LYS A 8 -8.22 11.66 -8.86
N ASN A 9 -8.83 10.52 -8.56
CA ASN A 9 -8.26 9.51 -7.68
C ASN A 9 -7.19 8.69 -8.42
N ILE A 10 -6.15 9.36 -8.90
CA ILE A 10 -5.02 8.77 -9.62
C ILE A 10 -3.75 9.18 -8.88
N VAL A 11 -2.98 8.18 -8.47
CA VAL A 11 -1.71 8.34 -7.75
C VAL A 11 -0.66 7.45 -8.39
N GLY A 12 0.58 7.90 -8.40
CA GLY A 12 1.72 7.14 -8.88
C GLY A 12 2.89 7.24 -7.90
N VAL A 13 3.58 6.12 -7.69
CA VAL A 13 4.82 6.04 -6.90
C VAL A 13 5.96 5.58 -7.79
N GLN A 14 7.17 6.07 -7.54
CA GLN A 14 8.35 5.72 -8.35
C GLN A 14 9.03 4.41 -7.89
N PHE A 15 8.73 3.99 -6.66
CA PHE A 15 9.28 2.78 -6.06
C PHE A 15 8.28 1.62 -6.18
N HIS A 16 8.74 0.43 -5.82
CA HIS A 16 7.96 -0.79 -5.82
C HIS A 16 7.30 -1.00 -4.44
N PRO A 17 6.04 -0.58 -4.21
CA PRO A 17 5.37 -0.78 -2.93
C PRO A 17 5.18 -2.25 -2.56
N GLU A 18 5.28 -3.16 -3.53
CA GLU A 18 5.21 -4.61 -3.35
C GLU A 18 6.52 -5.25 -2.88
N ALA A 19 7.65 -4.52 -2.92
CA ALA A 19 8.93 -5.09 -2.57
C ALA A 19 9.02 -5.39 -1.06
N VAL A 20 9.63 -6.52 -0.71
CA VAL A 20 9.80 -7.00 0.67
C VAL A 20 10.47 -5.95 1.58
N LEU A 21 11.40 -5.17 1.02
CA LEU A 21 12.15 -4.15 1.76
C LEU A 21 11.47 -2.79 1.78
N THR A 22 10.33 -2.62 1.09
CA THR A 22 9.57 -1.38 1.17
C THR A 22 8.73 -1.39 2.44
N GLN A 23 9.22 -0.64 3.44
CA GLN A 23 8.50 -0.44 4.68
C GLN A 23 7.11 0.14 4.40
N PHE A 24 6.09 -0.42 5.07
CA PHE A 24 4.69 -0.06 4.91
C PHE A 24 4.09 -0.31 3.50
N GLY A 25 4.70 -1.22 2.72
CA GLY A 25 4.20 -1.59 1.40
C GLY A 25 2.76 -2.10 1.41
N TYR A 26 2.41 -2.95 2.37
CA TYR A 26 1.05 -3.47 2.54
C TYR A 26 0.04 -2.37 2.86
N GLU A 27 0.37 -1.42 3.73
CA GLU A 27 -0.50 -0.31 4.08
C GLU A 27 -0.71 0.64 2.90
N LEU A 28 0.33 0.89 2.11
CA LEU A 28 0.23 1.71 0.90
C LEU A 28 -0.69 1.06 -0.13
N LEU A 29 -0.50 -0.24 -0.40
CA LEU A 29 -1.37 -1.00 -1.30
C LEU A 29 -2.80 -1.07 -0.77
N ALA A 30 -3.00 -1.23 0.54
CA ALA A 30 -4.32 -1.28 1.16
C ALA A 30 -5.07 0.06 1.06
N ASN A 31 -4.37 1.19 1.15
CA ASN A 31 -4.97 2.50 0.87
C ASN A 31 -5.46 2.58 -0.58
N TRP A 32 -4.67 2.09 -1.53
CA TRP A 32 -5.06 2.07 -2.95
C TRP A 32 -6.25 1.14 -3.20
N LEU A 33 -6.25 -0.06 -2.61
CA LEU A 33 -7.38 -1.00 -2.72
C LEU A 33 -8.68 -0.41 -2.16
N GLU A 34 -8.63 0.31 -1.05
CA GLU A 34 -9.81 0.99 -0.48
C GLU A 34 -10.35 2.07 -1.45
N LEU A 35 -9.47 2.81 -2.12
CA LEU A 35 -9.86 3.77 -3.17
C LEU A 35 -10.49 3.08 -4.40
N CYS A 36 -10.08 1.84 -4.70
CA CYS A 36 -10.69 1.00 -5.73
C CYS A 36 -12.02 0.37 -5.30
N GLY A 37 -12.45 0.54 -4.05
CA GLY A 37 -13.71 0.01 -3.52
C GLY A 37 -13.58 -1.34 -2.78
N ASP A 38 -12.37 -1.85 -2.53
CA ASP A 38 -12.15 -3.01 -1.65
C ASP A 38 -12.28 -2.55 -0.19
N VAL A 39 -13.53 -2.44 0.26
CA VAL A 39 -13.87 -1.93 1.59
C VAL A 39 -13.27 -2.83 2.67
N GLY A 40 -12.46 -2.24 3.55
CA GLY A 40 -11.80 -2.95 4.65
C GLY A 40 -10.41 -3.49 4.32
N ALA A 41 -9.87 -3.21 3.13
CA ALA A 41 -8.49 -3.55 2.78
C ALA A 41 -7.49 -3.02 3.81
N ARG A 42 -7.68 -1.80 4.31
CA ARG A 42 -6.81 -1.21 5.35
C ARG A 42 -6.83 -1.99 6.66
N LYS A 43 -7.99 -2.50 7.07
CA LYS A 43 -8.10 -3.31 8.30
C LYS A 43 -7.35 -4.63 8.16
N ARG A 44 -7.44 -5.26 6.98
CA ARG A 44 -6.72 -6.51 6.68
C ARG A 44 -5.21 -6.34 6.63
N ALA A 45 -4.72 -5.14 6.29
CA ALA A 45 -3.29 -4.86 6.22
C ALA A 45 -2.60 -4.64 7.57
N VAL A 46 -3.36 -4.36 8.64
CA VAL A 46 -2.80 -4.10 9.96
C VAL A 46 -1.99 -5.30 10.45
N GLY A 47 -0.71 -5.06 10.74
CA GLY A 47 0.21 -6.07 11.27
C GLY A 47 0.77 -7.03 10.23
N LEU A 48 0.46 -6.85 8.93
CA LEU A 48 1.12 -7.62 7.88
C LEU A 48 2.58 -7.19 7.74
N SER A 49 3.45 -8.18 7.53
CA SER A 49 4.87 -7.97 7.23
C SER A 49 5.28 -8.91 6.12
N ALA A 50 6.08 -8.40 5.18
CA ALA A 50 6.67 -9.21 4.11
C ALA A 50 7.91 -9.97 4.61
N LEU A 51 8.42 -9.60 5.79
CA LEU A 51 9.56 -10.25 6.42
C LEU A 51 9.08 -11.47 7.20
N VAL A 52 9.74 -12.61 6.95
CA VAL A 52 9.57 -13.81 7.77
C VAL A 52 10.33 -13.59 9.07
N ASN A 53 9.61 -13.54 10.19
CA ASN A 53 10.21 -13.52 11.50
C ASN A 53 10.61 -14.96 11.88
N ASN A 54 11.87 -15.33 11.61
CA ASN A 54 12.45 -16.54 12.20
C ASN A 54 12.74 -16.23 13.67
N SER A 55 11.77 -16.57 14.53
CA SER A 55 11.93 -16.57 15.99
C SER A 55 12.85 -17.70 16.43
#